data_AF-A0A9D1FPJ1-F1
#
_entry.id   AF-A0A9D1FPJ1-F1
#
_cell.length_a   1.000
_cell.length_b   1.000
_cell.length_c   1.000
_cell.angle_alpha   90.00
_cell.angle_beta   90.00
_cell.angle_gamma   90.00
#
_symmetry.space_group_name_H-M   'P 1'
#
loop_
_entity.id
_entity.type
_entity.pdbx_description
1 polymer ?
#
loop_
_entity_poly.entity_id
_entity_poly.type
_entity_poly.pdbx_seq_one_letter_code
_entity_poly.pdbx_strand_id
1 'polypeptide(L)'
;MKKLSWIVMGLLFLSGIGMIAWSLFPMPVELVSGQPAGEKPEKTAAESSEHVPESDVIEISEDGFTVIEPETAENSGGKEDVIAEAAVFVPQTDPDVADAGNYTLPEQAALKDGSIGVLTIDSIGVSAPVYETDDEMEAMKKGIAHYKTTSAWTGNIGLCAHNGNASYCWFHDLHKVEKGDVVTYQTALGTRTYEVTEIKEIDETDWSMLGRTEDNRITMTTCIDGKPSKRLVVQAIEK
;
A
#
# COMPACT_ATOMS: atom_id res chain seq x y z
N MET A 1 -32.24 -38.56 55.70
CA MET A 1 -31.32 -39.02 56.78
C MET A 1 -30.04 -39.44 56.07
N LYS A 2 -28.85 -38.84 56.22
CA LYS A 2 -28.15 -38.25 57.36
C LYS A 2 -27.35 -37.01 56.90
N LYS A 3 -27.17 -36.06 57.82
CA LYS A 3 -26.44 -34.79 57.67
C LYS A 3 -24.93 -35.03 57.83
N LEU A 4 -24.09 -34.27 57.13
CA LEU A 4 -22.67 -34.10 57.51
C LEU A 4 -22.43 -32.64 57.84
N SER A 5 -21.94 -32.41 59.06
CA SER A 5 -21.81 -31.11 59.71
C SER A 5 -20.41 -30.54 59.57
N TRP A 6 -20.39 -29.22 59.72
CA TRP A 6 -19.35 -28.21 59.60
C TRP A 6 -18.29 -28.26 60.73
N ILE A 7 -17.12 -27.63 60.47
CA ILE A 7 -16.19 -26.91 61.37
C ILE A 7 -14.86 -27.62 61.71
N VAL A 8 -13.71 -27.02 61.32
CA VAL A 8 -12.65 -26.37 62.14
C VAL A 8 -11.73 -25.59 61.14
N MET A 9 -11.85 -24.28 60.92
CA MET A 9 -11.24 -23.13 61.62
C MET A 9 -9.70 -23.21 61.83
N GLY A 10 -8.95 -22.47 61.00
CA GLY A 10 -7.53 -22.19 61.18
C GLY A 10 -7.11 -20.91 60.45
N LEU A 11 -7.27 -19.79 61.14
CA LEU A 11 -6.94 -18.42 60.75
C LEU A 11 -5.54 -18.05 61.32
N LEU A 12 -4.88 -17.05 60.71
CA LEU A 12 -3.69 -16.28 61.16
C LEU A 12 -2.34 -16.65 60.49
N PHE A 13 -1.46 -15.74 60.03
CA PHE A 13 -1.49 -14.31 59.68
C PHE A 13 -0.09 -13.96 59.09
N LEU A 14 -0.01 -13.01 58.16
CA LEU A 14 1.10 -12.05 57.90
C LEU A 14 2.59 -12.50 57.94
N SER A 15 3.22 -12.60 56.76
CA SER A 15 4.49 -11.93 56.40
C SER A 15 4.78 -12.17 54.90
N GLY A 16 5.06 -11.22 54.02
CA GLY A 16 5.22 -9.79 54.18
C GLY A 16 4.99 -9.09 52.84
N ILE A 17 4.41 -7.90 52.95
CA ILE A 17 4.44 -6.87 51.94
C ILE A 17 5.86 -6.29 51.98
N GLY A 18 6.67 -6.66 50.99
CA GLY A 18 7.96 -6.02 50.70
C GLY A 18 7.76 -4.99 49.62
N MET A 19 7.74 -3.72 50.02
CA MET A 19 7.69 -2.54 49.18
C MET A 19 8.78 -2.55 48.10
N ILE A 20 8.41 -2.38 46.83
CA ILE A 20 9.22 -1.60 45.87
C ILE A 20 8.25 -0.76 45.04
N ALA A 21 7.79 0.33 45.63
CA ALA A 21 7.25 1.49 44.93
C ALA A 21 8.30 2.60 45.03
N TRP A 22 9.06 2.85 43.96
CA TRP A 22 9.39 4.17 43.42
C TRP A 22 10.45 4.03 42.32
N SER A 23 10.05 4.22 41.06
CA SER A 23 10.92 4.84 40.05
C SER A 23 10.06 5.45 38.95
N LEU A 24 9.18 6.38 39.34
CA LEU A 24 8.78 7.48 38.48
C LEU A 24 9.95 8.47 38.49
N PHE A 25 10.96 8.22 37.66
CA PHE A 25 11.85 9.29 37.21
C PHE A 25 11.38 9.71 35.82
N PRO A 26 10.89 10.95 35.63
CA PRO A 26 10.71 11.49 34.31
C PRO A 26 12.09 11.62 33.66
N MET A 27 12.29 11.00 32.49
CA MET A 27 13.48 11.28 31.69
C MET A 27 13.46 12.76 31.30
N PRO A 28 14.55 13.51 31.50
CA PRO A 28 14.68 14.81 30.87
C PRO A 28 14.74 14.60 29.36
N VAL A 29 13.71 15.09 28.66
CA VAL A 29 13.79 15.42 27.25
C VAL A 29 14.83 16.53 27.13
N GLU A 30 16.05 16.20 26.71
CA GLU A 30 16.94 17.21 26.17
C GLU A 30 16.36 17.68 24.84
N LEU A 31 15.76 18.87 24.90
CA LEU A 31 15.58 19.74 23.75
C LEU A 31 16.97 19.96 23.12
N VAL A 32 17.26 19.24 22.03
CA VAL A 32 18.24 19.70 21.04
C VAL A 32 17.69 21.00 20.47
N SER A 33 18.10 22.10 21.09
CA SER A 33 17.93 23.44 20.56
C SER A 33 18.83 23.58 19.35
N GLY A 34 18.22 23.58 18.16
CA GLY A 34 18.87 24.12 16.98
C GLY A 34 19.09 25.62 17.16
N GLN A 35 20.31 26.08 16.90
CA GLN A 35 20.55 27.42 16.37
C GLN A 35 21.77 27.40 15.42
N PRO A 36 21.84 28.35 14.46
CA PRO A 36 22.40 28.11 13.15
C PRO A 36 23.70 28.89 12.89
N ALA A 37 24.25 28.61 11.71
CA ALA A 37 25.06 29.45 10.85
C ALA A 37 26.56 29.63 11.16
N GLY A 38 27.34 29.35 10.11
CA GLY A 38 28.57 30.04 9.78
C GLY A 38 29.85 29.26 10.04
N GLU A 39 30.44 28.67 9.01
CA GLU A 39 31.54 29.31 8.27
C GLU A 39 32.07 28.38 7.16
N LYS A 40 32.09 28.96 5.95
CA LYS A 40 32.77 28.48 4.74
C LYS A 40 34.28 28.63 4.92
N PRO A 41 35.11 27.68 4.47
CA PRO A 41 36.43 28.01 3.97
C PRO A 41 36.48 27.83 2.45
N GLU A 42 36.89 28.92 1.80
CA GLU A 42 37.34 29.00 0.42
C GLU A 42 38.83 28.61 0.32
N LYS A 43 39.29 28.44 -0.92
CA LYS A 43 40.68 28.32 -1.44
C LYS A 43 41.17 26.87 -1.53
N THR A 44 41.73 26.38 -2.64
CA THR A 44 42.60 27.05 -3.63
C THR A 44 42.61 26.26 -4.94
N ALA A 45 42.76 27.00 -6.05
CA ALA A 45 42.98 26.49 -7.40
C ALA A 45 44.33 25.75 -7.53
N ALA A 46 44.38 24.75 -8.41
CA ALA A 46 45.60 24.29 -9.05
C ALA A 46 45.28 23.97 -10.52
N GLU A 47 46.10 24.54 -11.40
CA GLU A 47 46.06 24.50 -12.87
C GLU A 47 46.27 23.10 -13.45
N SER A 48 45.63 22.83 -14.59
CA SER A 48 46.24 21.99 -15.64
C SER A 48 45.76 22.42 -17.03
N SER A 49 46.63 23.16 -17.72
CA SER A 49 46.99 23.17 -19.14
C SER A 49 46.00 22.64 -20.22
N GLU A 50 45.61 23.59 -21.08
CA GLU A 50 45.59 23.62 -22.56
C GLU A 50 45.14 22.39 -23.37
N HIS A 51 44.21 22.59 -24.33
CA HIS A 51 44.55 22.83 -25.75
C HIS A 51 43.29 22.85 -26.66
N VAL A 52 43.40 23.57 -27.79
CA VAL A 52 42.63 23.54 -29.07
C VAL A 52 41.61 24.69 -29.31
N PRO A 53 41.57 25.31 -30.52
CA PRO A 53 41.45 26.76 -30.68
C PRO A 53 40.12 27.30 -31.28
N GLU A 54 40.09 28.64 -31.39
CA GLU A 54 39.42 29.55 -32.36
C GLU A 54 38.74 28.89 -33.58
N SER A 55 37.66 29.39 -34.17
CA SER A 55 36.98 30.69 -34.23
C SER A 55 35.54 30.43 -34.65
N ASP A 56 34.62 31.38 -34.44
CA ASP A 56 33.78 31.93 -35.52
C ASP A 56 32.75 32.90 -34.95
N VAL A 57 32.96 34.17 -35.29
CA VAL A 57 32.03 35.28 -35.11
C VAL A 57 31.07 35.24 -36.28
N ILE A 58 29.75 35.28 -36.03
CA ILE A 58 28.77 35.66 -37.06
C ILE A 58 27.93 36.80 -36.50
N GLU A 59 28.04 37.92 -37.22
CA GLU A 59 27.38 39.18 -36.95
C GLU A 59 25.86 39.10 -37.14
N ILE A 60 25.17 39.90 -36.36
CA ILE A 60 23.72 40.10 -36.40
C ILE A 60 23.47 41.19 -37.44
N SER A 61 22.76 40.86 -38.52
CA SER A 61 22.19 41.85 -39.42
C SER A 61 20.66 41.80 -39.36
N GLU A 62 20.10 42.98 -39.14
CA GLU A 62 18.68 43.30 -39.19
C GLU A 62 18.12 43.11 -40.62
N ASP A 63 16.80 42.91 -40.69
CA ASP A 63 15.89 43.01 -41.85
C ASP A 63 15.78 41.84 -42.87
N GLY A 64 14.53 41.54 -43.27
CA GLY A 64 14.23 40.74 -44.47
C GLY A 64 13.32 39.53 -44.33
N PHE A 65 12.00 39.76 -44.29
CA PHE A 65 10.91 38.79 -44.46
C PHE A 65 11.09 37.79 -45.62
N THR A 66 10.93 36.48 -45.39
CA THR A 66 10.37 35.52 -46.38
C THR A 66 9.71 34.32 -45.70
N VAL A 67 8.51 33.98 -46.19
CA VAL A 67 7.68 32.85 -45.80
C VAL A 67 8.18 31.61 -46.55
N ILE A 68 8.49 30.54 -45.83
CA ILE A 68 8.68 29.19 -46.39
C ILE A 68 7.95 28.21 -45.46
N GLU A 69 6.96 27.52 -46.02
CA GLU A 69 6.22 26.43 -45.37
C GLU A 69 7.16 25.23 -45.13
N PRO A 70 7.17 24.59 -43.95
CA PRO A 70 7.96 23.40 -43.75
C PRO A 70 7.20 22.15 -44.20
N GLU A 71 7.69 21.61 -45.30
CA GLU A 71 7.52 20.23 -45.72
C GLU A 71 8.19 19.25 -44.74
N THR A 72 7.49 18.14 -44.50
CA THR A 72 7.84 17.02 -43.63
C THR A 72 9.12 16.30 -44.09
N ALA A 73 10.09 16.15 -43.19
CA ALA A 73 11.15 15.15 -43.30
C ALA A 73 11.59 14.67 -41.92
N GLU A 74 11.62 13.35 -41.77
CA GLU A 74 12.02 12.60 -40.58
C GLU A 74 13.53 12.70 -40.32
N ASN A 75 13.94 12.79 -39.05
CA ASN A 75 15.14 12.09 -38.58
C ASN A 75 15.17 11.95 -37.04
N SER A 76 15.27 10.69 -36.61
CA SER A 76 16.14 10.15 -35.54
C SER A 76 16.46 11.00 -34.29
N GLY A 77 16.16 10.40 -33.14
CA GLY A 77 17.15 10.24 -32.08
C GLY A 77 16.94 11.08 -30.83
N GLY A 78 16.25 10.52 -29.84
CA GLY A 78 16.21 11.05 -28.48
C GLY A 78 15.65 9.99 -27.54
N LYS A 79 16.54 9.39 -26.74
CA LYS A 79 16.25 8.31 -25.80
C LYS A 79 15.74 8.95 -24.51
N GLU A 80 14.45 8.89 -24.26
CA GLU A 80 13.83 9.27 -22.99
C GLU A 80 13.00 8.10 -22.47
N ASP A 81 13.29 7.70 -21.24
CA ASP A 81 12.65 6.59 -20.55
C ASP A 81 11.17 6.90 -20.30
N VAL A 82 10.30 6.38 -21.16
CA VAL A 82 8.86 6.37 -20.95
C VAL A 82 8.55 5.21 -20.00
N ILE A 83 8.38 5.52 -18.72
CA ILE A 83 7.58 4.71 -17.81
C ILE A 83 6.20 4.57 -18.45
N ALA A 84 5.93 3.37 -18.98
CA ALA A 84 4.64 3.04 -19.56
C ALA A 84 3.58 3.14 -18.47
N GLU A 85 2.79 4.21 -18.53
CA GLU A 85 1.49 4.31 -17.90
C GLU A 85 0.65 3.16 -18.44
N ALA A 86 0.63 2.05 -17.70
CA ALA A 86 -0.21 0.91 -18.01
C ALA A 86 -1.66 1.40 -17.99
N ALA A 87 -2.30 1.39 -19.16
CA ALA A 87 -3.66 1.85 -19.35
C ALA A 87 -4.60 1.12 -18.37
N VAL A 88 -5.07 1.88 -17.38
CA VAL A 88 -6.13 1.45 -16.46
C VAL A 88 -7.43 1.47 -17.24
N PHE A 89 -7.85 0.32 -17.74
CA PHE A 89 -9.23 0.12 -18.17
C PHE A 89 -10.08 -0.07 -16.93
N VAL A 90 -10.81 0.97 -16.53
CA VAL A 90 -11.88 0.87 -15.53
C VAL A 90 -13.09 0.23 -16.23
N PRO A 91 -13.52 -0.99 -15.84
CA PRO A 91 -14.82 -1.50 -16.27
C PRO A 91 -15.88 -0.49 -15.83
N GLN A 92 -16.60 0.09 -16.80
CA GLN A 92 -17.76 0.91 -16.50
C GLN A 92 -18.79 0.04 -15.79
N THR A 93 -19.07 0.36 -14.53
CA THR A 93 -20.23 -0.15 -13.82
C THR A 93 -21.47 0.40 -14.52
N ASP A 94 -22.28 -0.49 -15.08
CA ASP A 94 -23.60 -0.14 -15.59
C ASP A 94 -24.45 0.45 -14.43
N PRO A 95 -24.86 1.73 -14.51
CA PRO A 95 -25.54 2.41 -13.40
C PRO A 95 -26.97 1.92 -13.16
N ASP A 96 -27.52 1.04 -14.00
CA ASP A 96 -28.94 0.65 -13.97
C ASP A 96 -29.24 -0.76 -13.40
N VAL A 97 -28.31 -1.37 -12.65
CA VAL A 97 -28.63 -2.60 -11.90
C VAL A 97 -29.25 -2.25 -10.54
N ALA A 98 -30.48 -1.74 -10.57
CA ALA A 98 -31.33 -1.48 -9.40
C ALA A 98 -31.85 -2.76 -8.70
N ASP A 99 -31.22 -3.92 -8.94
CA ASP A 99 -31.42 -5.18 -8.23
C ASP A 99 -30.07 -5.92 -8.05
N ALA A 100 -29.02 -5.17 -7.72
CA ALA A 100 -27.71 -5.73 -7.46
C ALA A 100 -27.66 -6.24 -6.01
N GLY A 101 -28.19 -7.44 -5.76
CA GLY A 101 -28.13 -8.13 -4.48
C GLY A 101 -26.81 -7.87 -3.75
N ASN A 102 -26.91 -7.04 -2.70
CA ASN A 102 -25.90 -6.82 -1.66
C ASN A 102 -24.49 -6.35 -2.15
N TYR A 103 -24.40 -5.27 -2.94
CA TYR A 103 -23.12 -4.55 -3.13
C TYR A 103 -22.90 -3.52 -2.02
N THR A 104 -21.69 -3.44 -1.46
CA THR A 104 -21.35 -2.49 -0.39
C THR A 104 -20.40 -1.42 -0.90
N LEU A 105 -20.81 -0.16 -0.78
CA LEU A 105 -19.95 0.99 -1.09
C LEU A 105 -18.89 1.20 -0.01
N PRO A 106 -17.67 1.69 -0.36
CA PRO A 106 -16.61 1.99 0.60
C PRO A 106 -17.04 2.86 1.78
N GLU A 107 -17.89 3.87 1.56
CA GLU A 107 -18.33 4.80 2.61
C GLU A 107 -19.18 4.12 3.68
N GLN A 108 -19.80 2.97 3.36
CA GLN A 108 -20.57 2.19 4.32
C GLN A 108 -19.69 1.36 5.23
N ALA A 109 -18.52 0.94 4.74
CA ALA A 109 -17.53 0.15 5.49
C ALA A 109 -16.53 1.03 6.24
N ALA A 110 -16.36 2.29 5.82
CA ALA A 110 -15.30 3.18 6.28
C ALA A 110 -15.20 3.35 7.81
N LEU A 111 -13.97 3.27 8.30
CA LEU A 111 -13.57 3.60 9.66
C LEU A 111 -13.43 5.12 9.83
N LYS A 112 -13.36 5.57 11.09
CA LYS A 112 -13.30 6.99 11.45
C LYS A 112 -12.02 7.70 10.98
N ASP A 113 -10.96 6.94 10.68
CA ASP A 113 -9.69 7.45 10.17
C ASP A 113 -9.67 7.63 8.65
N GLY A 114 -10.78 7.33 7.97
CA GLY A 114 -10.93 7.43 6.52
C GLY A 114 -10.44 6.21 5.74
N SER A 115 -9.95 5.16 6.40
CA SER A 115 -9.73 3.86 5.76
C SER A 115 -11.06 3.12 5.59
N ILE A 116 -11.16 2.24 4.61
CA ILE A 116 -12.30 1.33 4.43
C ILE A 116 -12.31 0.28 5.54
N GLY A 117 -11.11 -0.20 5.90
CA GLY A 117 -10.93 -1.24 6.89
C GLY A 117 -9.46 -1.54 7.14
N VAL A 118 -9.20 -2.61 7.88
CA VAL A 118 -7.87 -3.14 8.15
C VAL A 118 -7.83 -4.60 7.73
N LEU A 119 -6.87 -4.95 6.87
CA LEU A 119 -6.58 -6.32 6.47
C LEU A 119 -5.45 -6.85 7.36
N THR A 120 -5.65 -8.05 7.92
CA THR A 120 -4.64 -8.78 8.70
C THR A 120 -4.41 -10.17 8.12
N ILE A 121 -3.13 -10.56 7.98
CA ILE A 121 -2.71 -11.91 7.56
C ILE A 121 -1.58 -12.35 8.50
N ASP A 122 -1.94 -13.10 9.54
CA ASP A 122 -1.05 -13.40 10.66
C ASP A 122 0.18 -14.21 10.24
N SER A 123 0.04 -15.12 9.27
CA SER A 123 1.12 -15.99 8.80
C SER A 123 2.30 -15.23 8.18
N ILE A 124 2.05 -14.01 7.68
CA ILE A 124 3.05 -13.15 7.06
C ILE A 124 3.18 -11.78 7.74
N GLY A 125 2.56 -11.59 8.91
CA GLY A 125 2.67 -10.37 9.70
C GLY A 125 2.07 -9.12 9.07
N VAL A 126 1.13 -9.27 8.13
CA VAL A 126 0.45 -8.12 7.52
C VAL A 126 -0.63 -7.62 8.48
N SER A 127 -0.65 -6.31 8.72
CA SER A 127 -1.73 -5.58 9.37
C SER A 127 -1.73 -4.15 8.82
N ALA A 128 -2.57 -3.87 7.83
CA ALA A 128 -2.52 -2.63 7.06
C ALA A 128 -3.91 -2.04 6.79
N PRO A 129 -4.05 -0.71 6.79
CA PRO A 129 -5.29 -0.05 6.40
C PRO A 129 -5.56 -0.25 4.90
N VAL A 130 -6.84 -0.34 4.55
CA VAL A 130 -7.34 -0.43 3.17
C VAL A 130 -7.91 0.92 2.75
N TYR A 131 -7.54 1.41 1.57
CA TYR A 131 -8.00 2.67 1.02
C TYR A 131 -8.52 2.50 -0.40
N GLU A 132 -9.46 3.36 -0.77
CA GLU A 132 -9.83 3.61 -2.16
C GLU A 132 -9.58 5.08 -2.48
N THR A 133 -8.95 5.32 -3.62
CA THR A 133 -8.71 6.65 -4.20
C THR A 133 -8.95 6.58 -5.70
N ASP A 134 -8.89 7.72 -6.40
CA ASP A 134 -9.11 7.75 -7.85
C ASP A 134 -8.13 6.94 -8.68
N ASP A 135 -6.93 6.77 -8.15
CA ASP A 135 -5.86 5.93 -8.69
C ASP A 135 -5.38 4.98 -7.59
N GLU A 136 -5.34 3.68 -7.87
CA GLU A 136 -4.86 2.65 -6.95
C GLU A 136 -3.41 2.90 -6.49
N MET A 137 -2.57 3.51 -7.33
CA MET A 137 -1.19 3.87 -6.98
C MET A 137 -1.14 4.90 -5.84
N GLU A 138 -2.11 5.83 -5.79
CA GLU A 138 -2.21 6.79 -4.69
C GLU A 138 -2.72 6.13 -3.40
N ALA A 139 -3.61 5.14 -3.50
CA ALA A 139 -4.06 4.35 -2.35
C ALA A 139 -2.91 3.49 -1.79
N MET A 140 -2.10 2.87 -2.65
CA MET A 140 -0.97 2.03 -2.26
C MET A 140 0.14 2.79 -1.51
N LYS A 141 0.22 4.11 -1.65
CA LYS A 141 1.12 4.95 -0.82
C LYS A 141 0.65 5.05 0.64
N LYS A 142 -0.63 4.88 0.90
CA LYS A 142 -1.25 5.00 2.23
C LYS A 142 -1.48 3.65 2.91
N GLY A 143 -1.74 2.60 2.13
CA GLY A 143 -2.15 1.30 2.64
C GLY A 143 -2.26 0.26 1.52
N ILE A 144 -3.15 -0.72 1.71
CA ILE A 144 -3.58 -1.63 0.66
C ILE A 144 -4.68 -0.93 -0.16
N ALA A 145 -4.61 -1.01 -1.48
CA ALA A 145 -5.62 -0.42 -2.35
C ALA A 145 -6.80 -1.38 -2.55
N HIS A 146 -8.01 -0.83 -2.50
CA HIS A 146 -9.25 -1.51 -2.89
C HIS A 146 -9.56 -1.25 -4.35
N TYR A 147 -9.98 -2.28 -5.08
CA TYR A 147 -10.44 -2.13 -6.46
C TYR A 147 -11.87 -1.57 -6.47
N LYS A 148 -12.04 -0.41 -7.11
CA LYS A 148 -13.33 0.31 -7.23
C LYS A 148 -14.48 -0.51 -7.81
N THR A 149 -14.14 -1.52 -8.61
CA THR A 149 -15.10 -2.40 -9.30
C THR A 149 -15.64 -3.51 -8.41
N THR A 150 -15.09 -3.64 -7.19
CA THR A 150 -15.41 -4.68 -6.23
C THR A 150 -16.14 -4.11 -5.01
N SER A 151 -16.86 -4.96 -4.30
CA SER A 151 -17.62 -4.55 -3.13
C SER A 151 -16.70 -4.37 -1.93
N ALA A 152 -16.94 -3.35 -1.11
CA ALA A 152 -16.12 -3.09 0.07
C ALA A 152 -16.38 -4.06 1.24
N TRP A 153 -17.42 -4.90 1.16
CA TRP A 153 -17.80 -5.82 2.24
C TRP A 153 -18.43 -7.11 1.74
N THR A 154 -19.59 -7.08 1.10
CA THR A 154 -20.31 -8.30 0.69
C THR A 154 -19.88 -8.79 -0.69
N GLY A 155 -19.68 -10.10 -0.83
CA GLY A 155 -19.30 -10.75 -2.07
C GLY A 155 -17.79 -10.78 -2.18
N ASN A 156 -17.25 -10.36 -3.30
CA ASN A 156 -15.81 -10.32 -3.54
C ASN A 156 -15.24 -8.94 -3.23
N ILE A 157 -14.30 -8.88 -2.29
CA ILE A 157 -13.50 -7.70 -1.98
C ILE A 157 -12.16 -7.84 -2.70
N GLY A 158 -11.90 -6.96 -3.66
CA GLY A 158 -10.66 -6.94 -4.42
C GLY A 158 -9.63 -6.00 -3.80
N LEU A 159 -8.43 -6.50 -3.53
CA LEU A 159 -7.33 -5.75 -2.90
C LEU A 159 -6.03 -5.91 -3.67
N CYS A 160 -5.23 -4.85 -3.75
CA CYS A 160 -3.89 -4.89 -4.31
C CYS A 160 -2.87 -4.07 -3.49
N ALA A 161 -1.62 -4.52 -3.49
CA ALA A 161 -0.50 -3.78 -2.91
C ALA A 161 0.83 -4.20 -3.56
N HIS A 162 1.85 -3.36 -3.40
CA HIS A 162 3.20 -3.66 -3.85
C HIS A 162 3.85 -4.79 -3.02
N ASN A 163 4.76 -5.53 -3.66
CA ASN A 163 5.55 -6.60 -3.06
C ASN A 163 7.07 -6.29 -2.93
N GLY A 164 7.47 -5.04 -3.14
CA GLY A 164 8.87 -4.61 -2.96
C GLY A 164 9.30 -4.56 -1.48
N ASN A 165 10.47 -3.97 -1.21
CA ASN A 165 11.02 -3.88 0.15
C ASN A 165 10.75 -2.54 0.86
N ALA A 166 10.01 -1.62 0.23
CA ALA A 166 9.68 -0.34 0.84
C ALA A 166 8.64 -0.52 1.96
N SER A 167 8.57 0.43 2.90
CA SER A 167 7.66 0.36 4.05
C SER A 167 6.17 0.31 3.69
N TYR A 168 5.81 0.71 2.47
CA TYR A 168 4.45 0.69 1.93
C TYR A 168 4.17 -0.55 1.06
N CYS A 169 5.12 -1.48 0.94
CA CYS A 169 4.94 -2.73 0.19
C CYS A 169 4.26 -3.79 1.07
N TRP A 170 2.98 -3.59 1.37
CA TRP A 170 2.21 -4.43 2.28
C TRP A 170 2.04 -5.89 1.85
N PHE A 171 2.24 -6.20 0.56
CA PHE A 171 2.20 -7.57 0.03
C PHE A 171 3.59 -8.12 -0.30
N HIS A 172 4.65 -7.60 0.33
CA HIS A 172 6.03 -8.13 0.20
C HIS A 172 6.07 -9.65 0.32
N ASP A 173 5.43 -10.16 1.37
CA ASP A 173 5.44 -11.58 1.73
C ASP A 173 4.18 -12.34 1.31
N LEU A 174 3.32 -11.76 0.46
CA LEU A 174 2.09 -12.45 0.01
C LEU A 174 2.37 -13.79 -0.68
N HIS A 175 3.54 -13.92 -1.31
CA HIS A 175 4.02 -15.16 -1.92
C HIS A 175 4.33 -16.30 -0.93
N LYS A 176 4.38 -16.00 0.39
CA LYS A 176 4.60 -16.98 1.46
C LYS A 176 3.30 -17.50 2.08
N VAL A 177 2.16 -16.93 1.70
CA VAL A 177 0.84 -17.39 2.16
C VAL A 177 0.58 -18.81 1.65
N GLU A 178 0.02 -19.65 2.51
CA GLU A 178 -0.35 -21.03 2.18
C GLU A 178 -1.88 -21.22 2.22
N LYS A 179 -2.37 -22.28 1.56
CA LYS A 179 -3.78 -22.67 1.69
C LYS A 179 -4.08 -23.04 3.14
N GLY A 180 -5.20 -22.56 3.66
CA GLY A 180 -5.56 -22.71 5.07
C GLY A 180 -5.12 -21.54 5.96
N ASP A 181 -4.28 -20.64 5.46
CA ASP A 181 -3.93 -19.40 6.18
C ASP A 181 -5.17 -18.53 6.42
N VAL A 182 -5.15 -17.85 7.56
CA VAL A 182 -6.26 -17.01 8.00
C VAL A 182 -6.04 -15.58 7.56
N VAL A 183 -7.09 -15.01 6.96
CA VAL A 183 -7.16 -13.59 6.62
C VAL A 183 -8.30 -12.97 7.43
N THR A 184 -8.05 -11.86 8.10
CA THR A 184 -9.07 -11.11 8.83
C THR A 184 -9.25 -9.74 8.20
N TYR A 185 -10.51 -9.34 8.02
CA TYR A 185 -10.85 -8.02 7.51
C TYR A 185 -11.83 -7.32 8.45
N GLN A 186 -11.41 -6.17 8.96
CA GLN A 186 -12.18 -5.39 9.93
C GLN A 186 -12.59 -4.05 9.31
N THR A 187 -13.87 -3.72 9.42
CA THR A 187 -14.48 -2.48 8.93
C THR A 187 -15.43 -1.91 10.00
N ALA A 188 -16.10 -0.79 9.73
CA ALA A 188 -17.16 -0.29 10.59
C ALA A 188 -18.39 -1.22 10.64
N LEU A 189 -18.56 -2.12 9.66
CA LEU A 189 -19.66 -3.07 9.59
C LEU A 189 -19.41 -4.34 10.42
N GLY A 190 -18.16 -4.59 10.80
CA GLY A 190 -17.80 -5.72 11.64
C GLY A 190 -16.42 -6.29 11.31
N THR A 191 -16.21 -7.55 11.67
CA THR A 191 -14.98 -8.28 11.38
C THR A 191 -15.33 -9.62 10.77
N ARG A 192 -14.69 -9.96 9.65
CA ARG A 192 -14.82 -11.24 8.96
C ARG A 192 -13.50 -11.98 8.95
N THR A 193 -13.62 -13.30 9.05
CA THR A 193 -12.48 -14.22 9.00
C THR A 193 -12.64 -15.11 7.79
N TYR A 194 -11.57 -15.18 6.99
CA TYR A 194 -11.51 -15.93 5.75
C TYR A 194 -10.39 -16.97 5.84
N GLU A 195 -10.47 -17.98 5.00
CA GLU A 195 -9.44 -19.00 4.81
C GLU A 195 -8.95 -18.99 3.37
N VAL A 196 -7.63 -19.00 3.17
CA VAL A 196 -7.03 -19.04 1.82
C VAL A 196 -7.35 -20.38 1.15
N THR A 197 -8.03 -20.33 0.01
CA THR A 197 -8.46 -21.51 -0.75
C THR A 197 -7.74 -21.65 -2.08
N GLU A 198 -7.31 -20.54 -2.67
CA GLU A 198 -6.68 -20.49 -3.99
C GLU A 198 -5.47 -19.55 -4.02
N ILE A 199 -4.40 -20.02 -4.66
CA ILE A 199 -3.17 -19.26 -4.92
C ILE A 199 -2.77 -19.58 -6.35
N LYS A 200 -2.62 -18.57 -7.22
CA LYS A 200 -2.20 -18.78 -8.60
C LYS A 200 -1.47 -17.59 -9.22
N GLU A 201 -0.71 -17.88 -10.26
CA GLU A 201 -0.13 -16.90 -11.17
C GLU A 201 -1.11 -16.69 -12.34
N ILE A 202 -1.46 -15.43 -12.62
CA ILE A 202 -2.34 -15.04 -13.74
C ILE A 202 -1.64 -14.02 -14.64
N ASP A 203 -2.16 -13.84 -15.86
CA ASP A 203 -1.80 -12.69 -16.69
C ASP A 203 -2.29 -11.39 -16.06
N GLU A 204 -1.52 -10.32 -16.20
CA GLU A 204 -1.88 -9.00 -15.64
C GLU A 204 -3.19 -8.43 -16.21
N THR A 205 -3.62 -8.93 -17.36
CA THR A 205 -4.88 -8.55 -18.02
C THR A 205 -6.05 -9.44 -17.61
N ASP A 206 -5.84 -10.45 -16.77
CA ASP A 206 -6.91 -11.34 -16.30
C ASP A 206 -7.60 -10.76 -15.06
N TRP A 207 -8.80 -10.21 -15.26
CA TRP A 207 -9.63 -9.64 -14.21
C TRP A 207 -10.73 -10.60 -13.73
N SER A 208 -10.75 -11.84 -14.23
CA SER A 208 -11.86 -12.79 -14.01
C SER A 208 -12.08 -13.11 -12.53
N MET A 209 -11.02 -13.09 -11.72
CA MET A 209 -11.10 -13.35 -10.27
C MET A 209 -11.67 -12.22 -9.44
N LEU A 210 -11.81 -11.01 -10.00
CA LEU A 210 -12.35 -9.84 -9.31
C LEU A 210 -13.86 -9.68 -9.55
N GLY A 211 -14.48 -10.60 -10.29
CA GLY A 211 -15.92 -10.62 -10.50
C GLY A 211 -16.73 -10.77 -9.21
N ARG A 212 -17.99 -10.35 -9.25
CA ARG A 212 -18.95 -10.51 -8.15
C ARG A 212 -19.19 -11.99 -7.85
N THR A 213 -19.40 -12.29 -6.58
CA THR A 213 -19.66 -13.65 -6.09
C THR A 213 -20.84 -13.67 -5.12
N GLU A 214 -21.51 -14.81 -5.02
CA GLU A 214 -22.60 -15.03 -4.06
C GLU A 214 -22.08 -15.25 -2.63
N ASP A 215 -20.93 -15.90 -2.50
CA ASP A 215 -20.21 -16.07 -1.25
C ASP A 215 -19.30 -14.88 -0.96
N ASN A 216 -18.98 -14.68 0.32
CA ASN A 216 -18.03 -13.66 0.73
C ASN A 216 -16.60 -14.17 0.58
N ARG A 217 -15.77 -13.40 -0.12
CA ARG A 217 -14.37 -13.71 -0.36
C ARG A 217 -13.52 -12.45 -0.47
N ILE A 218 -12.23 -12.59 -0.23
CA ILE A 218 -11.22 -11.56 -0.47
C ILE A 218 -10.26 -12.07 -1.54
N THR A 219 -10.05 -11.26 -2.57
CA THR A 219 -9.08 -11.50 -3.64
C THR A 219 -7.95 -10.49 -3.51
N MET A 220 -6.75 -10.96 -3.22
CA MET A 220 -5.55 -10.16 -3.04
C MET A 220 -4.61 -10.36 -4.22
N THR A 221 -4.10 -9.27 -4.80
CA THR A 221 -3.22 -9.33 -5.96
C THR A 221 -1.93 -8.56 -5.72
N THR A 222 -0.83 -9.05 -6.29
CA THR A 222 0.44 -8.31 -6.35
C THR A 222 1.26 -8.70 -7.58
N CYS A 223 2.30 -7.92 -7.90
CA CYS A 223 3.23 -8.24 -8.97
C CYS A 223 4.04 -9.50 -8.65
N ILE A 224 4.67 -10.10 -9.66
CA ILE A 224 5.66 -11.17 -9.44
C ILE A 224 7.02 -10.65 -9.90
N ASP A 225 8.01 -10.77 -9.01
CA ASP A 225 9.36 -10.29 -9.28
C ASP A 225 9.96 -11.01 -10.50
N GLY A 226 10.50 -10.23 -11.44
CA GLY A 226 11.02 -10.74 -12.71
C GLY A 226 9.95 -11.18 -13.73
N LYS A 227 8.65 -11.04 -13.44
CA LYS A 227 7.54 -11.36 -14.34
C LYS A 227 6.52 -10.22 -14.42
N PRO A 228 6.85 -9.09 -15.08
CA PRO A 228 6.00 -7.90 -15.09
C PRO A 228 4.61 -8.13 -15.72
N SER A 229 4.47 -9.07 -16.66
CA SER A 229 3.18 -9.40 -17.28
C SER A 229 2.33 -10.37 -16.44
N LYS A 230 2.77 -10.71 -15.23
CA LYS A 230 2.10 -11.67 -14.35
C LYS A 230 1.75 -11.05 -13.01
N ARG A 231 0.71 -11.59 -12.39
CA ARG A 231 0.30 -11.25 -11.03
C ARG A 231 0.16 -12.53 -10.20
N LEU A 232 0.55 -12.44 -8.93
CA LEU A 232 0.16 -13.42 -7.93
C LEU A 232 -1.24 -13.04 -7.45
N VAL A 233 -2.15 -14.01 -7.44
CA VAL A 233 -3.47 -13.87 -6.83
C VAL A 233 -3.62 -14.88 -5.71
N VAL A 234 -4.05 -14.39 -4.56
CA VAL A 234 -4.44 -15.17 -3.39
C VAL A 234 -5.91 -14.89 -3.12
N GLN A 235 -6.74 -15.93 -3.05
CA GLN A 235 -8.16 -15.81 -2.75
C GLN A 235 -8.51 -16.59 -1.48
N ALA A 236 -9.26 -15.93 -0.60
CA ALA A 236 -9.74 -16.49 0.65
C ALA A 236 -11.26 -16.38 0.76
N ILE A 237 -11.93 -17.41 1.27
CA ILE A 237 -13.40 -17.49 1.42
C ILE A 237 -13.78 -17.40 2.90
N GLU A 238 -14.88 -16.72 3.21
CA GLU A 238 -15.37 -16.55 4.59
C GLU A 238 -15.70 -17.90 5.24
N LYS A 239 -15.33 -18.05 6.52
CA LYS A 239 -15.58 -19.27 7.33
C LYS A 239 -17.02 -19.38 7.84
#